data_AF-A0A4Y7SR32-F1
#
_entry.id   AF-A0A4Y7SR32-F1
#
_cell.length_a   1.000
_cell.length_b   1.000
_cell.length_c   1.000
_cell.angle_alpha   90.00
_cell.angle_beta   90.00
_cell.angle_gamma   90.00
#
_symmetry.space_group_name_H-M   'P 1'
#
loop_
_entity.id
_entity.type
_entity.pdbx_description
1 polymer ?
#
loop_
_entity_poly.entity_id
_entity_poly.type
_entity_poly.pdbx_seq_one_letter_code
_entity_poly.pdbx_strand_id
1 'polypeptide(L)'
;MHRPAKTRPKSNLTLEDYVLLGRPDEVSTSEIQKVYRELTLKRCTLPIIQLALSGLKADLLPEYAGESYDEEATEERAFRCILLLFKCALACSTNPQLQADAKDPVIAAADGVCGWINYSMTTRGLQIYHSDGEDIRNLQEAAFHQCNTIRAILGIHPSIVEAFLETRDFLPVVYWMWTMMDPKA
;
A
#
# COMPACT_ATOMS: atom_id res chain seq x y z
N MET A 1 28.17 -12.86 24.22
CA MET A 1 27.88 -11.44 24.51
C MET A 1 26.43 -11.14 24.11
N HIS A 2 25.49 -11.12 25.05
CA HIS A 2 24.10 -10.73 24.79
C HIS A 2 23.98 -9.21 24.75
N ARG A 3 23.62 -8.63 23.60
CA ARG A 3 23.16 -7.23 23.56
C ARG A 3 21.76 -7.18 24.17
N PRO A 4 21.51 -6.31 25.16
CA PRO A 4 20.16 -6.10 25.67
C PRO A 4 19.29 -5.49 24.57
N ALA A 5 18.12 -6.08 24.33
CA ALA A 5 17.10 -5.49 23.49
C ALA A 5 16.70 -4.12 24.08
N LYS A 6 16.90 -3.05 23.31
CA LYS A 6 16.38 -1.72 23.65
C LYS A 6 14.86 -1.81 23.60
N THR A 7 14.22 -1.92 24.76
CA THR A 7 12.78 -1.75 24.91
C THR A 7 12.43 -0.31 24.56
N ARG A 8 11.82 -0.09 23.39
CA ARG A 8 11.18 1.19 23.06
C ARG A 8 10.13 1.47 24.14
N PRO A 9 10.08 2.68 24.72
CA PRO A 9 9.03 3.04 25.66
C PRO A 9 7.68 2.89 24.96
N LYS A 10 6.74 2.19 25.60
CA LYS A 10 5.34 2.13 25.15
C LYS A 10 4.79 3.56 25.22
N SER A 11 4.71 4.24 24.10
CA SER A 11 4.06 5.56 24.05
C SER A 11 2.55 5.32 24.27
N ASN A 12 1.91 6.19 25.05
CA ASN A 12 0.46 6.18 25.26
C ASN A 12 -0.29 6.95 24.14
N LEU A 13 0.35 7.16 23.00
CA LEU A 13 -0.23 7.93 21.89
C LEU A 13 -1.25 7.07 21.16
N THR A 14 -2.44 7.62 20.93
CA THR A 14 -3.45 7.03 20.06
C THR A 14 -3.01 7.13 18.60
N LEU A 15 -3.66 6.36 17.72
CA LEU A 15 -3.40 6.46 16.28
C LEU A 15 -3.59 7.89 15.75
N GLU A 16 -4.64 8.56 16.24
CA GLU A 16 -4.93 9.95 15.91
C GLU A 16 -3.78 10.86 16.35
N ASP A 17 -3.20 10.63 17.53
CA ASP A 17 -2.04 11.40 18.00
C ASP A 17 -0.81 11.21 17.10
N TYR A 18 -0.51 9.99 16.65
CA TYR A 18 0.63 9.75 15.74
C TYR A 18 0.46 10.49 14.41
N VAL A 19 -0.74 10.50 13.85
CA VAL A 19 -1.00 11.19 12.60
C VAL A 19 -1.00 12.70 12.81
N LEU A 20 -1.65 13.21 13.86
CA LEU A 20 -1.67 14.64 14.19
C LEU A 20 -0.28 15.20 14.46
N LEU A 21 0.62 14.38 15.00
CA LEU A 21 2.03 14.72 15.20
C LEU A 21 2.88 14.60 13.94
N GLY A 22 2.29 14.23 12.79
CA GLY A 22 2.99 14.04 11.52
C GLY A 22 3.92 12.83 11.51
N ARG A 23 3.64 11.82 12.33
CA ARG A 23 4.47 10.62 12.52
C ARG A 23 3.73 9.30 12.22
N PRO A 24 2.96 9.20 11.11
CA PRO A 24 2.30 7.95 10.77
C PRO A 24 3.32 6.81 10.50
N ASP A 25 4.57 7.15 10.18
CA ASP A 25 5.68 6.21 9.99
C ASP A 25 6.10 5.48 11.29
N GLU A 26 5.81 6.05 12.46
CA GLU A 26 6.18 5.46 13.75
C GLU A 26 5.19 4.38 14.21
N VAL A 27 3.98 4.33 13.63
CA VAL A 27 2.96 3.33 13.94
C VAL A 27 3.43 1.96 13.47
N SER A 28 3.34 0.94 14.32
CA SER A 28 3.85 -0.40 13.98
C SER A 28 2.98 -1.13 12.95
N THR A 29 3.57 -2.07 12.22
CA THR A 29 2.86 -2.89 11.22
C THR A 29 1.70 -3.69 11.84
N SER A 30 1.83 -4.15 13.09
CA SER A 30 0.75 -4.86 13.80
C SER A 30 -0.42 -3.93 14.15
N GLU A 31 -0.15 -2.66 14.45
CA GLU A 31 -1.18 -1.64 14.66
C GLU A 31 -1.90 -1.29 13.35
N ILE A 32 -1.18 -1.15 12.24
CA ILE A 32 -1.79 -0.96 10.90
C ILE A 32 -2.73 -2.13 10.59
N GLN A 33 -2.29 -3.37 10.85
CA GLN A 33 -3.11 -4.57 10.65
C GLN A 33 -4.35 -4.59 11.57
N LYS A 34 -4.24 -4.09 12.81
CA LYS A 34 -5.38 -3.95 13.72
C LYS A 34 -6.39 -2.94 13.18
N VAL A 35 -5.92 -1.76 12.76
CA VAL A 35 -6.76 -0.72 12.13
C VAL A 35 -7.46 -1.30 10.91
N TYR A 36 -6.75 -2.00 10.03
CA TYR A 36 -7.35 -2.65 8.87
C TYR A 36 -8.50 -3.60 9.26
N ARG A 37 -8.34 -4.43 10.29
CA ARG A 37 -9.38 -5.38 10.73
C ARG A 37 -10.61 -4.68 11.30
N GLU A 38 -10.41 -3.62 12.06
CA GLU A 38 -11.48 -2.91 12.79
C GLU A 38 -12.16 -1.80 11.96
N LEU A 39 -11.52 -1.36 10.87
CA LEU A 39 -12.01 -0.28 10.02
C LEU A 39 -13.28 -0.68 9.27
N THR A 40 -14.31 0.14 9.43
CA THR A 40 -15.53 0.15 8.61
C THR A 40 -15.53 1.39 7.72
N LEU A 41 -16.26 1.36 6.60
CA LEU A 41 -16.30 2.48 5.64
C LEU A 41 -16.72 3.81 6.30
N LYS A 42 -17.67 3.76 7.24
CA LYS A 42 -18.17 4.94 7.96
C LYS A 42 -17.17 5.52 8.96
N ARG A 43 -16.15 4.74 9.36
CA ARG A 43 -15.13 5.14 10.35
C ARG A 43 -13.81 5.55 9.69
N CYS A 44 -13.76 5.57 8.36
CA CYS A 44 -12.57 6.04 7.65
C CYS A 44 -12.46 7.57 7.78
N THR A 45 -11.25 8.03 8.06
CA THR A 45 -10.91 9.44 8.26
C THR A 45 -9.61 9.75 7.53
N LEU A 46 -9.34 11.03 7.26
CA LEU A 46 -8.10 11.48 6.62
C LEU A 46 -6.84 10.96 7.34
N PRO A 47 -6.76 10.94 8.69
CA PRO A 47 -5.65 10.29 9.40
C PRO A 47 -5.40 8.83 9.04
N ILE A 48 -6.45 8.04 8.79
CA ILE A 48 -6.31 6.63 8.41
C ILE A 48 -5.77 6.52 6.97
N ILE A 49 -6.13 7.46 6.09
CA ILE A 49 -5.55 7.56 4.74
C ILE A 49 -4.06 7.88 4.83
N GLN A 50 -3.68 8.87 5.63
CA GLN A 50 -2.28 9.24 5.83
C GLN A 50 -1.47 8.08 6.43
N LEU A 51 -2.06 7.32 7.37
CA LEU A 51 -1.45 6.09 7.87
C LEU A 51 -1.27 5.05 6.75
N ALA A 52 -2.29 4.84 5.93
CA ALA A 52 -2.23 3.90 4.82
C ALA A 52 -1.13 4.26 3.81
N LEU A 53 -0.89 5.56 3.57
CA LEU A 53 0.16 6.03 2.66
C LEU A 53 1.56 6.00 3.27
N SER A 54 1.69 5.98 4.60
CA SER A 54 2.99 6.06 5.30
C SER A 54 3.98 4.94 4.95
N GLY A 55 3.48 3.74 4.64
CA GLY A 55 4.30 2.61 4.21
C GLY A 55 4.51 2.54 2.69
N LEU A 56 3.97 3.47 1.91
CA LEU A 56 3.94 3.44 0.44
C LEU A 56 4.77 4.56 -0.16
N LYS A 57 5.91 4.86 0.43
CA LYS A 57 6.82 5.89 -0.07
C LYS A 57 7.79 5.28 -1.09
N ALA A 58 8.10 6.04 -2.14
CA ALA A 58 8.97 5.59 -3.22
C ALA A 58 10.41 5.31 -2.73
N ASP A 59 10.91 6.10 -1.76
CA ASP A 59 12.24 5.93 -1.15
C ASP A 59 12.37 4.65 -0.31
N LEU A 60 11.25 3.99 0.01
CA LEU A 60 11.25 2.71 0.72
C LEU A 60 11.29 1.50 -0.22
N LEU A 61 11.23 1.68 -1.55
CA LEU A 61 11.33 0.55 -2.47
C LEU A 61 12.73 -0.05 -2.44
N PRO A 62 12.88 -1.38 -2.60
CA PRO A 62 14.18 -2.06 -2.50
C PRO A 62 15.25 -1.54 -3.48
N GLU A 63 14.85 -1.07 -4.67
CA GLU A 63 15.78 -0.52 -5.67
C GLU A 63 16.43 0.81 -5.24
N TYR A 64 15.78 1.53 -4.32
CA TYR A 64 16.24 2.82 -3.81
C TYR A 64 16.74 2.74 -2.36
N ALA A 65 16.41 1.66 -1.66
CA ALA A 65 16.81 1.45 -0.29
C ALA A 65 18.26 0.93 -0.21
N GLY A 66 19.13 1.66 0.51
CA GLY A 66 20.54 1.31 0.67
C GLY A 66 20.78 0.03 1.49
N GLU A 67 22.04 -0.30 1.75
CA GLU A 67 22.51 -1.56 2.35
C GLU A 67 21.97 -1.89 3.77
N SER A 68 21.30 -0.95 4.45
CA SER A 68 20.69 -1.14 5.78
C SER A 68 19.18 -1.39 5.75
N TYR A 69 18.64 -1.74 4.59
CA TYR A 69 17.22 -1.98 4.36
C TYR A 69 16.76 -3.34 4.93
N ASP A 70 15.80 -3.31 5.84
CA ASP A 70 15.08 -4.51 6.28
C ASP A 70 13.95 -4.78 5.28
N GLU A 71 14.27 -5.58 4.26
CA GLU A 71 13.39 -5.89 3.14
C GLU A 71 12.08 -6.53 3.60
N GLU A 72 12.18 -7.57 4.44
CA GLU A 72 11.00 -8.31 4.91
C GLU A 72 10.05 -7.42 5.72
N ALA A 73 10.59 -6.63 6.67
CA ALA A 73 9.77 -5.76 7.50
C ALA A 73 9.12 -4.63 6.69
N THR A 74 9.83 -4.09 5.70
CA THR A 74 9.34 -2.98 4.87
C THR A 74 8.30 -3.47 3.88
N GLU A 75 8.52 -4.60 3.22
CA GLU A 75 7.53 -5.24 2.36
C GLU A 75 6.24 -5.57 3.10
N GLU A 76 6.34 -6.19 4.28
CA GLU A 76 5.17 -6.52 5.08
C GLU A 76 4.40 -5.26 5.49
N ARG A 77 5.11 -4.19 5.87
CA ARG A 77 4.48 -2.88 6.15
C ARG A 77 3.77 -2.34 4.92
N ALA A 78 4.43 -2.29 3.77
CA ALA A 78 3.86 -1.79 2.52
C ALA A 78 2.61 -2.59 2.14
N PHE A 79 2.66 -3.91 2.24
CA PHE A 79 1.50 -4.77 1.99
C PHE A 79 0.31 -4.42 2.90
N ARG A 80 0.52 -4.27 4.22
CA ARG A 80 -0.56 -3.85 5.14
C ARG A 80 -1.11 -2.47 4.81
N CYS A 81 -0.24 -1.55 4.39
CA CYS A 81 -0.59 -0.22 3.95
C CYS A 81 -1.44 -0.23 2.66
N ILE A 82 -1.10 -1.04 1.65
CA ILE A 82 -1.91 -1.24 0.44
C ILE A 82 -3.32 -1.73 0.79
N LEU A 83 -3.43 -2.76 1.66
CA LEU A 83 -4.72 -3.29 2.08
C LEU A 83 -5.57 -2.24 2.82
N LEU A 84 -4.94 -1.43 3.67
CA LEU A 84 -5.62 -0.35 4.36
C LEU A 84 -6.06 0.75 3.39
N LEU A 85 -5.22 1.12 2.43
CA LEU A 85 -5.52 2.13 1.42
C LEU A 85 -6.70 1.69 0.54
N PHE A 86 -6.79 0.41 0.17
CA PHE A 86 -7.94 -0.14 -0.53
C PHE A 86 -9.25 0.10 0.22
N LYS A 87 -9.31 -0.21 1.52
CA LYS A 87 -10.51 0.08 2.34
C LYS A 87 -10.82 1.57 2.42
N CYS A 88 -9.80 2.41 2.50
CA CYS A 88 -9.99 3.86 2.50
C CYS A 88 -10.55 4.37 1.18
N ALA A 89 -10.06 3.84 0.05
CA ALA A 89 -10.56 4.17 -1.27
C ALA A 89 -12.05 3.79 -1.43
N LEU A 90 -12.44 2.61 -0.95
CA LEU A 90 -13.85 2.20 -0.89
C LEU A 90 -14.68 3.18 -0.02
N ALA A 91 -14.14 3.64 1.11
CA ALA A 91 -14.86 4.59 1.96
C ALA A 91 -15.06 5.95 1.26
N CYS A 92 -14.03 6.45 0.55
CA CYS A 92 -14.10 7.69 -0.23
C CYS A 92 -15.22 7.66 -1.27
N SER A 93 -15.46 6.52 -1.92
CA SER A 93 -16.55 6.37 -2.91
C SER A 93 -17.96 6.59 -2.32
N THR A 94 -18.09 6.54 -1.00
CA THR A 94 -19.36 6.74 -0.27
C THR A 94 -19.40 8.03 0.55
N ASN A 95 -18.32 8.83 0.56
CA ASN A 95 -18.19 10.04 1.36
C ASN A 95 -17.48 11.15 0.56
N PRO A 96 -18.22 12.10 -0.04
CA PRO A 96 -17.65 13.17 -0.86
C PRO A 96 -16.68 14.10 -0.12
N GLN A 97 -16.87 14.31 1.19
CA GLN A 97 -15.94 15.13 1.97
C GLN A 97 -14.59 14.43 2.09
N LEU A 98 -14.61 13.15 2.49
CA LEU A 98 -13.39 12.35 2.59
C LEU A 98 -12.71 12.18 1.23
N GLN A 99 -13.49 12.07 0.15
CA GLN A 99 -13.00 12.03 -1.22
C GLN A 99 -12.17 13.27 -1.57
N ALA A 100 -12.68 14.46 -1.26
CA ALA A 100 -11.98 15.72 -1.49
C ALA A 100 -10.70 15.81 -0.63
N ASP A 101 -10.79 15.43 0.64
CA ASP A 101 -9.67 15.48 1.59
C ASP A 101 -8.55 14.48 1.23
N ALA A 102 -8.91 13.33 0.64
CA ALA A 102 -7.97 12.27 0.24
C ALA A 102 -7.17 12.61 -1.02
N LYS A 103 -7.66 13.54 -1.85
CA LYS A 103 -7.14 13.79 -3.20
C LYS A 103 -5.64 14.14 -3.19
N ASP A 104 -5.26 15.20 -2.50
CA ASP A 104 -3.88 15.70 -2.54
C ASP A 104 -2.87 14.72 -1.91
N PRO A 105 -3.16 14.09 -0.74
CA PRO A 105 -2.28 13.07 -0.18
C PRO A 105 -2.06 11.86 -1.10
N VAL A 106 -3.11 11.37 -1.76
CA VAL A 106 -3.00 10.22 -2.67
C VAL A 106 -2.21 10.57 -3.93
N ILE A 107 -2.42 11.78 -4.48
CA ILE A 107 -1.62 12.29 -5.60
C ILE A 107 -0.13 12.38 -5.22
N ALA A 108 0.17 12.95 -4.04
CA ALA A 108 1.54 13.10 -3.57
C ALA A 108 2.26 11.76 -3.34
N ALA A 109 1.51 10.67 -3.14
CA ALA A 109 2.02 9.33 -2.93
C ALA A 109 1.99 8.44 -4.20
N ALA A 110 1.58 8.97 -5.36
CA ALA A 110 1.32 8.18 -6.57
C ALA A 110 2.52 7.30 -6.97
N ASP A 111 3.73 7.87 -7.04
CA ASP A 111 4.95 7.12 -7.40
C ASP A 111 5.19 5.94 -6.46
N GLY A 112 5.07 6.16 -5.15
CA GLY A 112 5.29 5.11 -4.16
C GLY A 112 4.20 4.05 -4.20
N VAL A 113 2.93 4.43 -4.34
CA VAL A 113 1.82 3.48 -4.49
C VAL A 113 2.01 2.61 -5.75
N CYS A 114 2.31 3.23 -6.89
CA CYS A 114 2.54 2.52 -8.15
C CYS A 114 3.77 1.61 -8.05
N GLY A 115 4.89 2.11 -7.53
CA GLY A 115 6.11 1.34 -7.37
C GLY A 115 5.93 0.13 -6.47
N TRP A 116 5.24 0.26 -5.34
CA TRP A 116 4.99 -0.86 -4.42
C TRP A 116 4.05 -1.92 -4.99
N ILE A 117 3.04 -1.50 -5.75
CA ILE A 117 2.18 -2.45 -6.48
C ILE A 117 2.97 -3.14 -7.59
N ASN A 118 3.78 -2.40 -8.35
CA ASN A 118 4.64 -2.96 -9.40
C ASN A 118 5.62 -3.98 -8.83
N TYR A 119 6.31 -3.62 -7.74
CA TYR A 119 7.24 -4.49 -7.03
C TYR A 119 6.55 -5.76 -6.52
N SER A 120 5.35 -5.62 -5.93
CA SER A 120 4.57 -6.78 -5.45
C SER A 120 4.18 -7.72 -6.58
N MET A 121 3.87 -7.18 -7.76
CA MET A 121 3.47 -7.98 -8.93
C MET A 121 4.66 -8.64 -9.63
N THR A 122 5.77 -7.92 -9.76
CA THR A 122 6.97 -8.38 -10.48
C THR A 122 7.81 -9.31 -9.61
N THR A 123 8.25 -8.87 -8.43
CA THR A 123 9.20 -9.65 -7.62
C THR A 123 8.55 -10.88 -7.01
N ARG A 124 7.41 -10.73 -6.33
CA ARG A 124 6.70 -11.90 -5.76
C ARG A 124 6.05 -12.76 -6.84
N GLY A 125 5.53 -12.15 -7.90
CA GLY A 125 4.96 -12.90 -9.01
C GLY A 125 5.98 -13.76 -9.74
N LEU A 126 7.19 -13.23 -9.98
CA LEU A 126 8.29 -13.99 -10.58
C LEU A 126 8.81 -15.08 -9.63
N GLN A 127 8.91 -14.82 -8.32
CA GLN A 127 9.31 -15.84 -7.34
C GLN A 127 8.35 -17.04 -7.34
N ILE A 128 7.03 -16.78 -7.39
CA ILE A 128 5.99 -17.83 -7.44
C ILE A 128 6.01 -18.57 -8.79
N TYR A 129 6.19 -17.85 -9.90
CA TYR A 129 6.27 -18.46 -11.24
C TYR A 129 7.47 -19.43 -11.38
N HIS A 130 8.56 -19.16 -10.66
CA HIS A 130 9.79 -19.97 -10.69
C HIS A 130 9.88 -21.03 -9.58
N SER A 131 9.00 -21.02 -8.57
CA SER A 131 8.90 -22.09 -7.58
C SER A 131 8.04 -23.22 -8.15
N ASP A 132 8.63 -24.41 -8.31
CA ASP A 132 8.03 -25.60 -8.91
C ASP A 132 6.57 -25.85 -8.49
N GLY A 133 5.62 -25.37 -9.31
CA GLY A 133 4.22 -25.78 -9.29
C GLY A 133 3.29 -25.10 -8.27
N GLU A 134 3.71 -24.02 -7.57
CA GLU A 134 2.76 -23.24 -6.77
C GLU A 134 1.81 -22.41 -7.65
N ASP A 135 0.61 -22.99 -7.79
CA ASP A 135 -0.66 -22.54 -8.33
C ASP A 135 -0.71 -21.15 -9.00
N ILE A 136 -0.64 -21.12 -10.33
CA ILE A 136 -0.96 -19.96 -11.18
C ILE A 136 -2.25 -19.25 -10.73
N ARG A 137 -3.22 -20.00 -10.15
CA ARG A 137 -4.45 -19.43 -9.57
C ARG A 137 -4.18 -18.45 -8.43
N ASN A 138 -3.23 -18.73 -7.55
CA ASN A 138 -2.86 -17.82 -6.45
C ASN A 138 -2.29 -16.50 -6.99
N LEU A 139 -1.54 -16.58 -8.09
CA LEU A 139 -0.97 -15.41 -8.75
C LEU A 139 -2.03 -14.60 -9.49
N GLN A 140 -3.01 -15.27 -10.12
CA GLN A 140 -4.19 -14.61 -10.71
C GLN A 140 -5.06 -13.94 -9.66
N GLU A 141 -5.28 -14.57 -8.51
CA GLU A 141 -6.00 -13.99 -7.38
C GLU A 141 -5.27 -12.76 -6.84
N ALA A 142 -3.95 -12.84 -6.68
CA ALA A 142 -3.12 -11.69 -6.28
C ALA A 142 -3.22 -10.54 -7.30
N ALA A 143 -3.08 -10.83 -8.59
CA ALA A 143 -3.25 -9.86 -9.67
C ALA A 143 -4.63 -9.21 -9.63
N PHE A 144 -5.69 -10.00 -9.46
CA PHE A 144 -7.06 -9.53 -9.33
C PHE A 144 -7.27 -8.63 -8.09
N HIS A 145 -6.65 -8.96 -6.96
CA HIS A 145 -6.68 -8.11 -5.77
C HIS A 145 -5.98 -6.77 -6.00
N GLN A 146 -4.83 -6.77 -6.67
CA GLN A 146 -4.13 -5.52 -7.02
C GLN A 146 -4.92 -4.68 -8.04
N CYS A 147 -5.55 -5.32 -9.05
CA CYS A 147 -6.45 -4.64 -9.99
C CYS A 147 -7.58 -3.90 -9.27
N ASN A 148 -8.25 -4.59 -8.34
CA ASN A 148 -9.32 -3.98 -7.57
C ASN A 148 -8.82 -2.85 -6.67
N THR A 149 -7.61 -2.98 -6.14
CA THR A 149 -6.97 -1.96 -5.32
C THR A 149 -6.71 -0.69 -6.13
N ILE A 150 -6.05 -0.81 -7.28
CA ILE A 150 -5.82 0.33 -8.18
C ILE A 150 -7.13 0.93 -8.64
N ARG A 151 -8.09 0.09 -9.09
CA ARG A 151 -9.39 0.58 -9.54
C ARG A 151 -10.10 1.39 -8.46
N ALA A 152 -10.05 0.94 -7.20
CA ALA A 152 -10.64 1.67 -6.09
C ALA A 152 -9.93 3.00 -5.85
N ILE A 153 -8.58 3.02 -5.86
CA ILE A 153 -7.77 4.23 -5.66
C ILE A 153 -8.02 5.26 -6.77
N LEU A 154 -7.99 4.83 -8.03
CA LEU A 154 -8.30 5.67 -9.19
C LEU A 154 -9.74 6.20 -9.15
N GLY A 155 -10.66 5.43 -8.54
CA GLY A 155 -12.04 5.82 -8.30
C GLY A 155 -12.23 6.89 -7.21
N ILE A 156 -11.18 7.26 -6.46
CA ILE A 156 -11.27 8.31 -5.44
C ILE A 156 -11.51 9.66 -6.11
N HIS A 157 -10.71 10.11 -7.07
CA HIS A 157 -10.88 11.43 -7.70
C HIS A 157 -10.27 11.43 -9.11
N PRO A 158 -10.89 12.08 -10.12
CA PRO A 158 -10.39 12.06 -11.49
C PRO A 158 -8.91 12.46 -11.63
N SER A 159 -8.47 13.50 -10.93
CA SER A 159 -7.07 13.95 -10.93
C SER A 159 -6.06 12.92 -10.40
N ILE A 160 -6.48 11.89 -9.66
CA ILE A 160 -5.59 10.79 -9.25
C ILE A 160 -5.22 9.94 -10.47
N VAL A 161 -6.12 9.78 -11.44
CA VAL A 161 -5.81 9.07 -12.70
C VAL A 161 -4.70 9.78 -13.46
N GLU A 162 -4.78 11.11 -13.57
CA GLU A 162 -3.75 11.92 -14.22
C GLU A 162 -2.40 11.75 -13.52
N ALA A 163 -2.36 11.89 -12.19
CA ALA A 163 -1.14 11.71 -11.42
C ALA A 163 -0.55 10.30 -11.57
N PHE A 164 -1.38 9.25 -11.55
CA PHE A 164 -0.92 7.87 -11.71
C PHE A 164 -0.35 7.62 -13.11
N LEU A 165 -0.97 8.16 -14.16
CA LEU A 165 -0.48 8.08 -15.54
C LEU A 165 0.88 8.73 -15.74
N GLU A 166 1.24 9.71 -14.91
CA GLU A 166 2.55 10.38 -14.94
C GLU A 166 3.65 9.59 -14.23
N THR A 167 3.30 8.59 -13.41
CA THR A 167 4.29 7.76 -12.72
C THR A 167 4.95 6.76 -13.67
N ARG A 168 6.23 6.49 -13.48
CA ARG A 168 7.00 5.52 -14.29
C ARG A 168 6.44 4.10 -14.21
N ASP A 169 5.92 3.72 -13.04
CA ASP A 169 5.54 2.34 -12.73
C ASP A 169 4.09 1.99 -13.10
N PHE A 170 3.23 2.97 -13.41
CA PHE A 170 1.82 2.70 -13.66
C PHE A 170 1.57 1.87 -14.93
N LEU A 171 2.22 2.19 -16.05
CA LEU A 171 2.06 1.40 -17.29
C LEU A 171 2.55 -0.05 -17.14
N PRO A 172 3.73 -0.33 -16.55
CA PRO A 172 4.13 -1.68 -16.20
C PRO A 172 3.08 -2.43 -15.37
N VAL A 173 2.50 -1.77 -14.38
CA VAL A 173 1.47 -2.38 -13.53
C VAL A 173 0.23 -2.76 -14.34
N VAL A 174 -0.28 -1.87 -15.19
CA VAL A 174 -1.43 -2.15 -16.06
C VAL A 174 -1.11 -3.31 -17.02
N TYR A 175 0.10 -3.32 -17.58
CA TYR A 175 0.55 -4.40 -18.47
C TYR A 175 0.56 -5.76 -17.75
N TRP A 176 1.18 -5.83 -16.56
CA TRP A 176 1.19 -7.05 -15.75
C TRP A 176 -0.21 -7.51 -15.37
N MET A 177 -1.08 -6.60 -14.97
CA MET A 177 -2.46 -6.92 -14.65
C MET A 177 -3.19 -7.52 -15.85
N TRP A 178 -2.95 -7.00 -17.05
CA TRP A 178 -3.58 -7.50 -18.26
C TRP A 178 -3.07 -8.89 -18.65
N THR A 179 -1.75 -9.10 -18.68
CA THR A 179 -1.15 -10.38 -19.09
C THR A 179 -1.45 -11.51 -18.10
N MET A 180 -1.50 -11.21 -16.80
CA MET A 180 -1.78 -12.22 -15.77
C MET A 180 -3.25 -12.61 -15.70
N MET A 181 -4.16 -11.73 -16.14
CA MET A 181 -5.60 -12.02 -16.19
C MET A 181 -6.04 -12.66 -17.51
N ASP A 182 -5.19 -12.70 -18.55
CA ASP A 182 -5.47 -13.41 -19.80
C ASP A 182 -4.67 -14.73 -19.85
N PRO A 183 -5.29 -15.89 -19.52
CA PRO A 183 -4.62 -17.18 -19.55
C PRO A 183 -4.23 -17.66 -20.96
N LYS A 184 -4.48 -16.87 -22.01
CA LYS A 184 -4.12 -17.17 -23.41
C LYS A 184 -3.15 -16.16 -24.04
N ALA A 185 -2.75 -15.12 -23.32
CA ALA A 185 -1.82 -14.10 -23.81
C ALA A 185 -0.36 -14.61 -23.85
#